data_AF-A0A9X3GWT5-F1
#
_entry.id   AF-A0A9X3GWT5-F1
#
_cell.length_a   1.000
_cell.length_b   1.000
_cell.length_c   1.000
_cell.angle_alpha   90.00
_cell.angle_beta   90.00
_cell.angle_gamma   90.00
#
_symmetry.space_group_name_H-M   'P 1'
#
loop_
_entity.id
_entity.type
_entity.pdbx_description
1 polymer ?
#
loop_
_entity_poly.entity_id
_entity_poly.type
_entity_poly.pdbx_seq_one_letter_code
_entity_poly.pdbx_strand_id
1 'polypeptide(L)'
;MNKTVPAMALAIFALGSTLTASHAQPADFRFGTAIEAAQAERSITIGADTRWANVKQGEAIRFVSGQASFGWRFDGSRSAVDLMQVAPAGFVDRPFTVYVARTHQGRSAN
;
A
#
# COMPACT_ATOMS: atom_id res chain seq x y z
N MET A 1 -52.88 -26.50 -9.52
CA MET A 1 -51.79 -25.50 -9.46
C MET A 1 -51.52 -25.23 -7.99
N ASN A 2 -50.31 -25.53 -7.52
CA ASN A 2 -50.06 -25.96 -6.15
C ASN A 2 -49.48 -24.82 -5.27
N LYS A 3 -50.19 -24.56 -4.15
CA LYS A 3 -49.74 -24.36 -2.75
C LYS A 3 -48.69 -23.27 -2.38
N THR A 4 -49.20 -22.24 -1.69
CA THR A 4 -48.76 -21.59 -0.41
C THR A 4 -47.27 -21.43 -0.01
N VAL A 5 -46.95 -20.17 0.33
CA VAL A 5 -45.79 -19.46 0.96
C VAL A 5 -45.39 -20.05 2.36
N PRO A 6 -44.11 -20.04 2.84
CA PRO A 6 -43.58 -18.92 3.66
C PRO A 6 -42.05 -18.63 3.72
N ALA A 7 -41.75 -17.35 3.95
CA ALA A 7 -40.77 -16.74 4.87
C ALA A 7 -39.27 -17.15 4.96
N MET A 8 -38.45 -16.09 5.17
CA MET A 8 -37.36 -16.00 6.15
C MET A 8 -35.91 -16.27 5.66
N ALA A 9 -35.10 -15.20 5.60
CA ALA A 9 -33.86 -15.07 6.39
C ALA A 9 -33.17 -13.71 6.13
N LEU A 10 -33.11 -12.91 7.19
CA LEU A 10 -32.22 -11.76 7.35
C LEU A 10 -30.77 -12.27 7.44
N ALA A 11 -29.83 -11.67 6.72
CA ALA A 11 -28.41 -11.85 6.96
C ALA A 11 -27.71 -10.49 6.96
N ILE A 12 -27.58 -9.91 8.15
CA ILE A 12 -26.77 -8.71 8.39
C ILE A 12 -25.33 -9.19 8.55
N PHE A 13 -24.51 -9.07 7.51
CA PHE A 13 -23.06 -9.22 7.65
C PHE A 13 -22.44 -7.89 8.08
N ALA A 14 -22.50 -7.60 9.39
CA ALA A 14 -21.67 -6.57 9.98
C ALA A 14 -20.27 -7.15 10.21
N LEU A 15 -19.40 -7.11 9.18
CA LEU A 15 -17.98 -7.36 9.39
C LEU A 15 -17.39 -6.15 10.14
N GLY A 16 -17.28 -6.30 11.46
CA GLY A 16 -16.48 -5.41 12.30
C GLY A 16 -15.03 -5.45 11.83
N SER A 17 -14.59 -4.39 11.15
CA SER A 17 -13.20 -4.22 10.78
C SER A 17 -12.43 -3.76 12.01
N THR A 18 -11.73 -4.66 12.67
CA THR A 18 -10.73 -4.31 13.68
C THR A 18 -9.58 -3.59 12.97
N LEU A 19 -9.58 -2.27 13.04
CA LEU A 19 -8.45 -1.45 12.60
C LEU A 19 -7.29 -1.72 13.57
N THR A 20 -6.42 -2.67 13.22
CA THR A 20 -5.13 -2.80 13.89
C THR A 20 -4.29 -1.59 13.50
N ALA A 21 -4.10 -0.68 14.46
CA ALA A 21 -3.16 0.42 14.31
C ALA A 21 -1.75 -0.19 14.19
N SER A 22 -1.28 -0.36 12.96
CA SER A 22 0.08 -0.82 12.69
C SER A 22 1.02 0.28 13.11
N HIS A 23 1.74 0.07 14.21
CA HIS A 23 2.86 0.91 14.61
C HIS A 23 3.91 0.96 13.50
N ALA A 24 3.96 2.07 12.75
CA ALA A 24 5.01 2.29 11.78
C ALA A 24 6.37 2.33 12.52
N GLN A 25 7.29 1.44 12.15
CA GLN A 25 8.66 1.49 12.65
C GLN A 25 9.28 2.84 12.24
N PRO A 26 10.19 3.43 13.06
CA PRO A 26 10.91 4.62 12.65
C PRO A 26 11.77 4.28 11.44
N ALA A 27 11.27 4.64 10.26
CA ALA A 27 11.99 4.51 9.01
C ALA A 27 12.99 5.66 8.89
N ASP A 28 14.16 5.37 8.32
CA ASP A 28 15.13 6.39 7.94
C ASP A 28 14.47 7.39 6.98
N PHE A 29 14.49 8.69 7.33
CA PHE A 29 13.87 9.77 6.56
C PHE A 29 14.31 9.81 5.09
N ARG A 30 15.47 9.22 4.75
CA ARG A 30 15.96 9.13 3.38
C ARG A 30 15.14 8.18 2.51
N PHE A 31 14.33 7.30 3.10
CA PHE A 31 13.42 6.39 2.39
C PHE A 31 12.04 6.98 2.13
N GLY A 32 11.68 8.06 2.84
CA GLY A 32 10.40 8.74 2.73
C GLY A 32 9.62 8.75 4.04
N THR A 33 8.29 8.83 3.93
CA THR A 33 7.40 9.08 5.07
C THR A 33 6.21 8.12 5.08
N ALA A 34 5.89 7.57 6.25
CA ALA A 34 4.66 6.81 6.46
C ALA A 34 3.43 7.72 6.33
N ILE A 35 2.38 7.25 5.67
CA ILE A 35 1.10 7.95 5.56
C ILE A 35 -0.05 7.01 5.85
N GLU A 36 -1.23 7.57 6.14
CA GLU A 36 -2.45 6.78 6.20
C GLU A 36 -2.71 6.14 4.83
N ALA A 37 -2.98 4.84 4.78
CA ALA A 37 -3.21 4.13 3.52
C ALA A 37 -4.38 4.69 2.70
N ALA A 38 -5.34 5.35 3.36
CA ALA A 38 -6.46 6.04 2.73
C ALA A 38 -6.07 7.35 2.02
N GLN A 39 -4.90 7.91 2.32
CA GLN A 39 -4.37 9.13 1.68
C GLN A 39 -3.52 8.84 0.44
N ALA A 40 -3.29 7.56 0.12
CA ALA A 40 -2.51 7.19 -1.05
C ALA A 40 -3.23 7.51 -2.37
N GLU A 41 -2.47 7.93 -3.37
CA GLU A 41 -2.95 8.28 -4.70
C GLU A 41 -3.14 7.04 -5.58
N ARG A 42 -2.33 6.00 -5.34
CA ARG A 42 -2.32 4.75 -6.11
C ARG A 42 -2.08 3.56 -5.20
N SER A 43 -2.57 2.39 -5.60
CA SER A 43 -2.28 1.11 -4.93
C SER A 43 -1.34 0.24 -5.75
N ILE A 44 -0.45 -0.49 -5.07
CA ILE A 44 0.41 -1.53 -5.65
C ILE A 44 0.17 -2.82 -4.87
N THR A 45 -0.39 -3.82 -5.56
CA THR A 45 -0.58 -5.17 -5.00
C THR A 45 0.69 -6.00 -5.18
N ILE A 46 1.18 -6.55 -4.07
CA ILE A 46 2.36 -7.44 -4.03
C ILE A 46 1.84 -8.87 -4.05
N GLY A 47 1.92 -9.50 -5.23
CA GLY A 47 1.63 -10.92 -5.42
C GLY A 47 2.89 -11.79 -5.35
N ALA A 48 2.72 -13.10 -5.56
CA ALA A 48 3.82 -14.06 -5.59
C ALA A 48 4.87 -13.75 -6.67
N ASP A 49 4.46 -13.13 -7.79
CA ASP A 49 5.32 -12.82 -8.93
C ASP A 49 5.83 -11.37 -8.95
N THR A 50 5.33 -10.52 -8.05
CA THR A 50 5.80 -9.13 -7.97
C THR A 50 7.19 -9.10 -7.34
N ARG A 51 8.20 -8.70 -8.12
CA ARG A 51 9.62 -8.67 -7.67
C ARG A 51 10.09 -7.27 -7.29
N TRP A 52 9.55 -6.26 -7.95
CA TRP A 52 9.89 -4.85 -7.76
C TRP A 52 8.72 -3.97 -8.21
N ALA A 53 8.78 -2.69 -7.88
CA ALA A 53 7.86 -1.67 -8.36
C ALA A 53 8.59 -0.38 -8.74
N ASN A 54 7.99 0.40 -9.65
CA ASN A 54 8.45 1.74 -9.99
C ASN A 54 7.45 2.78 -9.47
N VAL A 55 7.98 3.85 -8.91
CA VAL A 55 7.24 5.02 -8.42
C VAL A 55 7.96 6.30 -8.83
N LYS A 56 7.28 7.43 -8.75
CA LYS A 56 7.90 8.76 -8.92
C LYS A 56 8.30 9.33 -7.57
N GLN A 57 9.30 10.21 -7.58
CA GLN A 57 9.63 11.04 -6.43
C GLN A 57 8.37 11.82 -5.97
N GLY A 58 8.05 11.71 -4.69
CA GLY A 58 6.89 12.33 -4.05
C GLY A 58 5.60 11.51 -4.12
N GLU A 59 5.56 10.41 -4.87
CA GLU A 59 4.34 9.60 -5.06
C GLU A 59 3.89 8.94 -3.74
N ALA A 60 2.58 8.99 -3.48
CA ALA A 60 1.95 8.36 -2.32
C ALA A 60 1.30 7.02 -2.72
N ILE A 61 1.85 5.91 -2.20
CA ILE A 61 1.46 4.56 -2.56
C ILE A 61 0.84 3.83 -1.37
N ARG A 62 -0.27 3.13 -1.63
CA ARG A 62 -0.78 2.06 -0.77
C ARG A 62 -0.22 0.73 -1.24
N PHE A 63 0.60 0.10 -0.43
CA PHE A 63 1.00 -1.28 -0.67
C PHE A 63 -0.04 -2.24 -0.12
N VAL A 64 -0.37 -3.28 -0.87
CA VAL A 64 -1.34 -4.31 -0.48
C VAL A 64 -0.68 -5.69 -0.59
N SER A 65 -0.72 -6.46 0.49
CA SER A 65 -0.19 -7.83 0.57
C SER A 65 -1.23 -8.71 1.28
N GLY A 66 -1.90 -9.59 0.53
CA GLY A 66 -3.03 -10.37 1.05
C GLY A 66 -4.17 -9.48 1.57
N GLN A 67 -4.42 -9.52 2.87
CA GLN A 67 -5.43 -8.69 3.55
C GLN A 67 -4.83 -7.44 4.23
N ALA A 68 -3.51 -7.30 4.26
CA ALA A 68 -2.83 -6.19 4.88
C ALA A 68 -2.56 -5.06 3.88
N SER A 69 -2.51 -3.82 4.37
CA SER A 69 -2.03 -2.69 3.58
C SER A 69 -1.41 -1.61 4.45
N PHE A 70 -0.44 -0.88 3.90
CA PHE A 70 0.11 0.33 4.53
C PHE A 70 0.37 1.41 3.48
N GLY A 71 0.43 2.67 3.92
CA GLY A 71 0.68 3.83 3.07
C GLY A 71 2.13 4.32 3.21
N TRP A 72 2.75 4.66 2.09
CA TRP A 72 4.09 5.24 2.04
C TRP A 72 4.20 6.34 0.99
N ARG A 73 4.79 7.48 1.35
CA ARG A 73 5.13 8.54 0.41
C ARG A 73 6.64 8.51 0.11
N PHE A 74 6.99 8.48 -1.17
CA PHE A 74 8.37 8.43 -1.64
C PHE A 74 9.01 9.82 -1.75
N ASP A 75 9.05 10.57 -0.65
CA ASP A 75 9.61 11.94 -0.56
C ASP A 75 11.07 12.00 -0.06
N GLY A 76 11.70 10.84 0.20
CA GLY A 76 13.09 10.73 0.61
C GLY A 76 14.10 10.88 -0.54
N SER A 77 15.41 10.79 -0.25
CA SER A 77 16.47 11.02 -1.24
C SER A 77 16.95 9.76 -1.97
N ARG A 78 16.51 8.57 -1.55
CA ARG A 78 16.95 7.29 -2.12
C ARG A 78 16.22 6.98 -3.44
N SER A 79 17.00 6.56 -4.45
CA SER A 79 16.46 6.10 -5.74
C SER A 79 15.98 4.65 -5.73
N ALA A 80 16.28 3.91 -4.67
CA ALA A 80 15.84 2.54 -4.44
C ALA A 80 15.60 2.34 -2.95
N VAL A 81 14.45 1.75 -2.60
CA VAL A 81 14.05 1.47 -1.23
C VAL A 81 13.67 -0.01 -1.15
N ASP A 82 14.28 -0.74 -0.23
CA ASP A 82 13.78 -2.08 0.12
C ASP A 82 12.56 -1.91 1.02
N LEU A 83 11.42 -2.44 0.59
CA LEU A 83 10.15 -2.30 1.28
C LEU A 83 10.20 -2.90 2.69
N MET A 84 11.09 -3.87 2.95
CA MET A 84 11.33 -4.42 4.29
C MET A 84 11.82 -3.37 5.30
N GLN A 85 12.37 -2.24 4.84
CA GLN A 85 12.87 -1.15 5.70
C GLN A 85 11.78 -0.18 6.15
N VAL A 86 10.64 -0.15 5.47
CA VAL A 86 9.58 0.85 5.67
C VAL A 86 8.21 0.23 5.95
N ALA A 87 8.01 -1.03 5.59
CA ALA A 87 6.78 -1.76 5.85
C ALA A 87 6.72 -2.24 7.31
N PRO A 88 5.51 -2.42 7.86
CA PRO A 88 5.33 -3.14 9.12
C PRO A 88 6.00 -4.53 9.08
N ALA A 89 6.50 -4.99 10.23
CA ALA A 89 7.12 -6.29 10.35
C ALA A 89 6.21 -7.41 9.81
N GLY A 90 6.75 -8.28 8.96
CA GLY A 90 6.02 -9.40 8.34
C GLY A 90 5.10 -9.02 7.17
N PHE A 91 5.04 -7.76 6.75
CA PHE A 91 4.23 -7.34 5.60
C PHE A 91 4.71 -7.97 4.27
N VAL A 92 6.03 -8.12 4.13
CA VAL A 92 6.70 -8.87 3.07
C VAL A 92 7.64 -9.89 3.70
N ASP A 93 7.73 -11.05 3.06
CA ASP A 93 8.55 -12.20 3.48
C ASP A 93 9.88 -12.29 2.73
N ARG A 94 10.13 -11.35 1.81
CA ARG A 94 11.28 -11.30 0.93
C ARG A 94 11.68 -9.85 0.64
N PRO A 95 12.95 -9.62 0.25
CA PRO A 95 13.37 -8.32 -0.27
C PRO A 95 12.48 -7.89 -1.44
N PHE A 96 11.98 -6.66 -1.38
CA PHE A 96 11.14 -6.08 -2.43
C PHE A 96 11.61 -4.66 -2.71
N THR A 97 12.27 -4.45 -3.85
CA THR A 97 12.82 -3.14 -4.17
C THR A 97 11.80 -2.27 -4.89
N VAL A 98 11.59 -1.06 -4.37
CA VAL A 98 10.87 0.01 -5.05
C VAL A 98 11.88 0.99 -5.63
N TYR A 99 11.87 1.16 -6.94
CA TYR A 99 12.70 2.13 -7.64
C TYR A 99 11.96 3.46 -7.79
N VAL A 100 12.63 4.53 -7.39
CA VAL A 100 12.08 5.90 -7.38
C VAL A 100 12.67 6.67 -8.55
N ALA A 101 11.83 6.92 -9.56
CA ALA A 101 12.17 7.75 -10.69
C ALA A 101 12.15 9.23 -10.27
N ARG A 102 13.29 9.92 -10.42
CA ARG A 102 13.31 11.38 -10.36
C ARG A 102 12.71 11.91 -11.64
N THR A 103 11.64 12.68 -11.53
CA THR A 103 11.12 13.45 -12.65
C THR A 103 12.18 14.48 -13.01
N HIS A 104 12.89 14.27 -14.12
CA HIS A 104 13.65 15.35 -14.74
C HIS A 104 12.63 16.37 -15.20
N GLN A 105 12.42 17.43 -14.42
CA GLN A 105 11.68 18.58 -14.89
C GLN A 105 12.54 19.18 -16.01
N GLY A 106 12.14 18.90 -17.25
CA GLY A 106 12.86 19.37 -18.43
C GLY A 106 13.13 20.85 -18.29
N ARG A 107 14.38 21.26 -18.55
CA ARG A 107 14.68 22.67 -18.80
C ARG A 107 13.68 23.14 -19.85
N SER A 108 12.84 24.10 -19.48
CA SER A 108 12.06 24.87 -20.45
C SER A 108 13.06 25.48 -21.43
N ALA A 109 13.11 24.91 -22.64
CA ALA A 109 13.66 25.59 -23.78
C ALA A 109 12.50 26.42 -24.34
N ASN A 110 12.45 27.69 -23.96
CA ASN A 110 11.90 28.78 -24.76
C ASN A 110 12.66 30.06 -24.41
#